data_AF-A0A3A5V4I1-F1
#
_entry.id   AF-A0A3A5V4I1-F1
#
_cell.length_a   1.000
_cell.length_b   1.000
_cell.length_c   1.000
_cell.angle_alpha   90.00
_cell.angle_beta   90.00
_cell.angle_gamma   90.00
#
_symmetry.space_group_name_H-M   'P 1'
#
loop_
_entity.id
_entity.type
_entity.pdbx_description
1 polymer ?
#
loop_
_entity_poly.entity_id
_entity_poly.type
_entity_poly.pdbx_seq_one_letter_code
_entity_poly.pdbx_strand_id
1 'polypeptide(L)'
;MTSSDELRKRREQEAVRIRTSLNRLRGEQRASIKGGESTVAFVEERLCIGCDQCTIVCDDDAIEMYKVAMLSPLIKVESNQKAKILRDDCTGCRLCVLACPTDAITMIDR
;
A
#
# COMPACT_ATOMS: atom_id res chain seq x y z
N MET A 1 -36.66 21.16 -4.23
CA MET A 1 -36.01 19.94 -4.74
C MET A 1 -34.85 20.37 -5.61
N THR A 2 -33.64 19.87 -5.36
CA THR A 2 -32.45 20.22 -6.16
C THR A 2 -32.58 19.63 -7.56
N SER A 3 -32.28 20.41 -8.59
CA SER A 3 -32.31 19.94 -9.99
C SER A 3 -31.20 18.90 -10.23
N SER A 4 -31.43 17.96 -11.16
CA SER A 4 -30.42 17.00 -11.62
C SER A 4 -29.15 17.72 -12.12
N ASP A 5 -29.31 18.81 -12.87
CA ASP A 5 -28.18 19.59 -13.40
C ASP A 5 -27.42 20.32 -12.29
N GLU A 6 -28.13 20.80 -11.29
CA GLU A 6 -27.54 21.46 -10.12
C GLU A 6 -26.75 20.45 -9.28
N LEU A 7 -27.28 19.24 -9.09
CA LEU A 7 -26.58 18.15 -8.42
C LEU A 7 -25.33 17.72 -9.19
N ARG A 8 -25.38 17.65 -10.52
CA ARG A 8 -24.24 17.28 -11.36
C ARG A 8 -23.09 18.27 -11.22
N LYS A 9 -23.38 19.57 -11.33
CA LYS A 9 -22.37 20.64 -11.14
C LYS A 9 -21.71 20.59 -9.76
N ARG A 10 -22.50 20.39 -8.70
CA ARG A 10 -21.96 20.26 -7.33
C ARG A 10 -21.05 19.02 -7.19
N ARG A 11 -21.45 17.88 -7.76
CA ARG A 11 -20.63 16.66 -7.77
C ARG A 11 -19.32 16.84 -8.54
N GLU A 12 -19.35 17.51 -9.68
CA GLU A 12 -18.16 17.83 -10.47
C GLU A 12 -17.19 18.74 -9.68
N GLN A 13 -17.70 19.80 -9.04
CA GLN A 13 -16.90 20.69 -8.19
C GLN A 13 -16.28 19.95 -7.01
N GLU A 14 -17.06 19.11 -6.31
CA GLU A 14 -16.57 18.35 -5.17
C GLU A 14 -15.54 17.30 -5.60
N ALA A 15 -15.74 16.63 -6.74
CA ALA A 15 -14.78 15.67 -7.28
C ALA A 15 -13.43 16.34 -7.59
N VAL A 16 -13.41 17.55 -8.16
CA VAL A 16 -12.18 18.31 -8.41
C VAL A 16 -11.49 18.67 -7.10
N ARG A 17 -12.24 19.10 -6.08
CA ARG A 17 -11.71 19.43 -4.76
C ARG A 17 -11.09 18.22 -4.06
N ILE A 18 -11.79 17.09 -4.07
CA ILE A 18 -11.32 15.83 -3.49
C ILE A 18 -10.04 15.39 -4.20
N ARG A 19 -10.05 15.37 -5.54
CA ARG A 19 -8.86 14.98 -6.34
C ARG A 19 -7.65 15.85 -6.03
N THR A 20 -7.82 17.16 -5.97
CA THR A 20 -6.73 18.10 -5.69
C THR A 20 -6.15 17.86 -4.29
N SER A 21 -7.02 17.63 -3.30
CA SER A 21 -6.61 17.37 -1.92
C SER A 21 -5.87 16.04 -1.79
N LEU A 22 -6.37 14.97 -2.41
CA LEU A 22 -5.75 13.65 -2.40
C LEU A 22 -4.38 13.65 -3.09
N ASN A 23 -4.24 14.37 -4.21
CA ASN A 23 -2.96 14.49 -4.91
C ASN A 23 -1.90 15.17 -4.04
N ARG A 24 -2.28 16.22 -3.29
CA ARG A 24 -1.38 16.90 -2.35
C ARG A 24 -0.92 15.94 -1.24
N LEU A 25 -1.86 15.25 -0.58
CA LEU A 25 -1.55 14.30 0.50
C LEU A 25 -0.60 13.19 0.04
N ARG A 26 -0.83 12.62 -1.15
CA ARG A 26 0.06 11.59 -1.73
C ARG A 26 1.45 12.13 -2.04
N GLY A 27 1.57 13.39 -2.47
CA GLY A 27 2.85 14.05 -2.69
C GLY A 27 3.62 14.25 -1.39
N GLU A 28 2.96 14.72 -0.34
CA GLU A 28 3.54 14.90 1.00
C GLU A 28 4.03 13.57 1.58
N GLN A 29 3.24 12.50 1.48
CA GLN A 29 3.63 11.14 1.92
C GLN A 29 4.86 10.62 1.16
N ARG A 30 4.94 10.83 -0.16
CA ARG A 30 6.11 10.43 -0.95
C ARG A 30 7.40 11.12 -0.52
N ALA A 31 7.31 12.37 -0.09
CA ALA A 31 8.47 13.15 0.34
C ALA A 31 8.99 12.73 1.73
N SER A 32 8.12 12.24 2.63
CA SER A 32 8.49 11.89 4.00
C SER A 32 9.07 10.49 4.18
N ILE A 33 8.85 9.58 3.22
CA ILE A 33 9.33 8.19 3.31
C ILE A 33 10.78 8.10 2.83
N LYS A 34 11.68 7.53 3.64
CA LYS A 34 13.08 7.28 3.27
C LYS A 34 13.17 6.30 2.09
N GLY A 35 14.02 6.55 1.09
CA GLY A 35 14.18 5.69 -0.09
C GLY A 35 15.54 5.80 -0.75
N GLY A 36 15.75 4.99 -1.79
CA GLY A 36 17.02 4.90 -2.53
C GLY A 36 17.83 3.65 -2.19
N GLU A 37 19.01 3.52 -2.82
CA GLU A 37 19.84 2.30 -2.84
C GLU A 37 20.35 1.85 -1.45
N SER A 38 20.43 2.77 -0.48
CA SER A 38 20.85 2.48 0.90
C SER A 38 19.71 1.95 1.79
N THR A 39 18.50 1.83 1.25
CA THR A 39 17.33 1.39 1.99
C THR A 39 16.63 0.22 1.34
N VAL A 40 15.97 -0.59 2.16
CA VAL A 40 15.21 -1.75 1.72
C VAL A 40 13.82 -1.75 2.37
N ALA A 41 12.82 -2.24 1.65
CA ALA A 41 11.49 -2.40 2.21
C ALA A 41 11.47 -3.55 3.23
N PHE A 42 10.66 -3.42 4.27
CA PHE A 42 10.45 -4.42 5.30
C PHE A 42 8.97 -4.58 5.59
N VAL A 43 8.49 -5.84 5.65
CA VAL A 43 7.08 -6.17 5.91
C VAL A 43 6.93 -6.57 7.38
N GLU A 44 6.10 -5.84 8.12
CA GLU A 44 5.63 -6.23 9.44
C GLU A 44 4.51 -7.26 9.29
N GLU A 45 4.85 -8.54 9.48
CA GLU A 45 3.96 -9.68 9.23
C GLU A 45 2.61 -9.58 9.96
N ARG A 46 2.60 -9.00 11.17
CA ARG A 46 1.38 -8.87 11.98
C ARG A 46 0.35 -7.92 11.38
N LEU A 47 0.80 -6.90 10.64
CA LEU A 47 -0.06 -5.92 9.96
C LEU A 47 -0.40 -6.34 8.53
N CYS A 48 0.41 -7.21 7.94
CA CYS A 48 0.19 -7.71 6.59
C CYS A 48 -1.07 -8.58 6.52
N ILE A 49 -2.07 -8.16 5.75
CA ILE A 49 -3.32 -8.91 5.57
C ILE A 49 -3.32 -9.84 4.35
N GLY A 50 -2.22 -9.88 3.59
CA GLY A 50 -2.10 -10.75 2.42
C GLY A 50 -2.84 -10.28 1.16
N CYS A 51 -3.15 -8.98 1.05
CA CYS A 51 -3.96 -8.43 -0.04
C CYS A 51 -3.22 -8.21 -1.39
N ASP A 52 -1.99 -8.69 -1.51
CA ASP A 52 -1.09 -8.67 -2.69
C ASP A 52 -0.82 -7.35 -3.44
N GLN A 53 -1.44 -6.23 -3.10
CA GLN A 53 -1.24 -4.92 -3.78
C GLN A 53 0.23 -4.48 -3.94
N CYS A 54 1.09 -4.87 -3.00
CA CYS A 54 2.52 -4.58 -3.07
C CYS A 54 3.22 -5.25 -4.25
N THR A 55 2.79 -6.46 -4.66
CA THR A 55 3.40 -7.18 -5.79
C THR A 55 3.01 -6.51 -7.12
N ILE A 56 1.78 -6.01 -7.23
CA ILE A 56 1.27 -5.32 -8.42
C ILE A 56 2.08 -4.06 -8.75
N VAL A 57 2.64 -3.39 -7.73
CA VAL A 57 3.40 -2.14 -7.89
C VAL A 57 4.91 -2.33 -7.88
N CYS A 58 5.40 -3.57 -7.76
CA CYS A 58 6.82 -3.86 -7.74
C CYS A 58 7.29 -4.23 -9.15
N ASP A 59 8.00 -3.32 -9.80
CA ASP A 59 8.54 -3.56 -11.15
C ASP A 59 9.84 -4.41 -11.13
N ASP A 60 10.39 -4.68 -9.94
CA ASP A 60 11.68 -5.36 -9.73
C ASP A 60 11.50 -6.83 -9.26
N ASP A 61 10.27 -7.35 -9.21
CA ASP A 61 9.93 -8.69 -8.70
C ASP A 61 10.47 -9.01 -7.28
N ALA A 62 10.76 -7.97 -6.48
CA ALA A 62 11.41 -8.08 -5.18
C ALA A 62 10.48 -8.51 -4.02
N ILE A 63 9.31 -9.10 -4.31
CA ILE A 63 8.29 -9.45 -3.30
C ILE A 63 7.75 -10.86 -3.52
N GLU A 64 7.87 -11.70 -2.51
CA GLU A 64 7.32 -13.05 -2.48
C GLU A 64 6.10 -13.14 -1.55
N MET A 65 5.09 -13.91 -1.95
CA MET A 65 3.93 -14.24 -1.11
C MET A 65 4.06 -15.65 -0.56
N TYR A 66 3.99 -15.81 0.76
CA TYR A 66 4.07 -17.10 1.44
C TYR A 66 2.89 -17.31 2.39
N LYS A 67 2.59 -18.57 2.73
CA LYS A 67 1.48 -18.93 3.61
C LYS A 67 1.97 -19.05 5.05
N VAL A 68 1.22 -18.46 5.98
CA VAL A 68 1.41 -18.56 7.43
C VAL A 68 0.17 -19.18 8.05
N ALA A 69 0.36 -20.19 8.91
CA ALA A 69 -0.74 -20.86 9.58
C ALA A 69 -1.57 -19.85 10.39
N MET A 70 -2.89 -19.86 10.19
CA MET A 70 -3.79 -18.97 10.93
C MET A 70 -4.32 -19.71 12.15
N LEU A 71 -3.99 -19.21 13.35
CA LEU A 71 -4.48 -19.79 14.60
C LEU A 71 -5.64 -18.94 15.12
N SER A 72 -6.86 -19.25 14.68
CA SER A 72 -8.09 -18.66 15.22
C SER A 72 -8.94 -19.73 15.88
N PRO A 73 -9.32 -19.59 17.17
CA PRO A 73 -10.27 -20.50 17.82
C PRO A 73 -11.68 -20.47 17.22
N LEU A 74 -12.00 -19.41 16.45
CA LEU A 74 -13.35 -19.12 15.96
C LEU A 74 -13.53 -19.39 14.46
N ILE A 75 -12.44 -19.46 13.69
CA ILE A 75 -12.49 -19.52 12.22
C ILE A 75 -11.61 -20.67 11.73
N LYS A 76 -12.19 -21.56 10.92
CA LYS A 76 -11.48 -22.65 10.24
C LYS A 76 -10.85 -22.15 8.94
N VAL A 77 -9.75 -21.42 9.05
CA VAL A 77 -8.91 -21.05 7.91
C VAL A 77 -7.51 -21.60 8.18
N GLU A 78 -6.99 -22.42 7.27
CA GLU A 78 -5.72 -23.13 7.48
C GLU A 78 -4.52 -22.17 7.49
N SER A 79 -4.53 -21.15 6.64
CA SER A 79 -3.44 -20.20 6.52
C SER A 79 -3.88 -18.84 5.97
N ASN A 80 -3.11 -17.81 6.28
CA ASN A 80 -3.17 -16.51 5.63
C ASN A 80 -1.94 -16.31 4.74
N GLN A 81 -2.04 -15.51 3.68
CA GLN A 81 -0.88 -15.12 2.90
C GLN A 81 -0.19 -13.89 3.52
N LYS A 82 1.13 -13.84 3.40
CA LYS A 82 1.99 -12.77 3.87
C LYS A 82 3.01 -12.42 2.80
N ALA A 83 3.38 -11.15 2.73
CA ALA A 83 4.41 -10.67 1.82
C ALA A 83 5.79 -10.71 2.51
N LYS A 84 6.84 -10.97 1.74
CA LYS A 84 8.24 -10.88 2.14
C LYS A 84 9.02 -10.13 1.07
N ILE A 85 9.90 -9.23 1.49
CA ILE A 85 10.80 -8.52 0.57
C ILE A 85 12.06 -9.34 0.33
N LEU A 86 12.40 -9.54 -0.94
CA LEU A 86 13.69 -10.06 -1.39
C LEU A 86 14.67 -8.89 -1.39
N ARG A 87 15.60 -8.89 -0.43
CA ARG A 87 16.45 -7.72 -0.16
C ARG A 87 17.41 -7.39 -1.30
N ASP A 88 17.86 -8.40 -2.02
CA ASP A 88 18.86 -8.23 -3.09
C ASP A 88 18.24 -7.57 -4.33
N ASP A 89 16.99 -7.90 -4.63
CA ASP A 89 16.26 -7.37 -5.78
C ASP A 89 15.59 -6.01 -5.51
N CYS A 90 15.42 -5.65 -4.23
CA CYS A 90 14.78 -4.40 -3.85
C CYS A 90 15.67 -3.17 -4.14
N THR A 91 15.14 -2.25 -4.97
CA THR A 91 15.80 -1.00 -5.37
C THR A 91 15.60 0.16 -4.40
N GLY A 92 14.68 0.02 -3.43
CA GLY A 92 14.33 1.09 -2.49
C GLY A 92 13.40 2.17 -3.06
N CYS A 93 12.59 1.84 -4.08
CA CYS A 93 11.69 2.78 -4.77
C CYS A 93 10.49 3.27 -3.94
N ARG A 94 10.10 2.52 -2.89
CA ARG A 94 9.01 2.80 -1.92
C ARG A 94 7.58 2.68 -2.46
N LEU A 95 7.36 2.18 -3.68
CA LEU A 95 6.00 2.05 -4.23
C LEU A 95 5.13 1.09 -3.41
N CYS A 96 5.70 -0.01 -2.94
CA CYS A 96 5.00 -1.00 -2.10
C CYS A 96 4.54 -0.41 -0.75
N VAL A 97 5.29 0.52 -0.16
CA VAL A 97 4.90 1.24 1.07
C VAL A 97 3.63 2.04 0.82
N LEU A 98 3.57 2.78 -0.29
CA LEU A 98 2.40 3.60 -0.66
C LEU A 98 1.18 2.77 -1.07
N ALA A 99 1.40 1.55 -1.55
CA ALA A 99 0.33 0.65 -1.98
C ALA A 99 -0.26 -0.18 -0.84
N CYS A 100 0.44 -0.30 0.30
CA CYS A 100 0.00 -1.12 1.40
C CYS A 100 -1.22 -0.49 2.10
N PRO A 101 -2.41 -1.12 2.09
CA PRO A 101 -3.60 -0.53 2.70
C PRO A 101 -3.60 -0.56 4.24
N THR A 102 -2.67 -1.30 4.84
CA THR A 102 -2.55 -1.46 6.30
C THR A 102 -1.24 -0.93 6.85
N ASP A 103 -0.48 -0.17 6.04
CA ASP A 103 0.83 0.37 6.40
C ASP A 103 1.82 -0.68 6.94
N ALA A 104 1.67 -1.94 6.50
CA ALA A 104 2.50 -3.05 6.95
C ALA A 104 3.92 -3.03 6.38
N ILE A 105 4.23 -2.12 5.44
CA ILE A 105 5.53 -2.05 4.77
C ILE A 105 6.21 -0.74 5.14
N THR A 106 7.44 -0.81 5.63
CA THR A 106 8.27 0.34 5.99
C THR A 106 9.62 0.27 5.28
N MET A 107 10.37 1.37 5.31
CA MET A 107 11.72 1.44 4.73
C MET A 107 12.74 1.44 5.86
N ILE A 108 13.69 0.51 5.80
CA ILE A 108 14.78 0.37 6.76
C ILE A 108 16.12 0.55 6.06
N ASP A 109 17.18 0.80 6.83
CA ASP A 109 18.55 0.76 6.32
C ASP A 109 18.92 -0.68 5.94
N ARG A 110 19.71 -0.80 4.86
CA ARG A 110 20.14 -2.08 4.30
C ARG A 110 21.10 -2.83 5.23
#